data_AF-A0A1N7S6R6-F1
#
_entry.id   AF-A0A1N7S6R6-F1
#
_cell.length_a   1.000
_cell.length_b   1.000
_cell.length_c   1.000
_cell.angle_alpha   90.00
_cell.angle_beta   90.00
_cell.angle_gamma   90.00
#
_symmetry.space_group_name_H-M   'P 1'
#
loop_
_entity.id
_entity.type
_entity.pdbx_description
1 polymer ?
#
loop_
_entity_poly.entity_id
_entity_poly.type
_entity_poly.pdbx_seq_one_letter_code
_entity_poly.pdbx_strand_id
1 'polypeptide(L)'
;MQLIEVPAKTGYVWFRQGIWLFRKNPLAFLTLFFAYLLAMTAISLIPIIGGVLPLMLIPGVAVGFMAACRDTIAGKPVLPTILVDGFRSYGSQVAKRLLLLGVLYIIAMAIVLLGSALADGGVLLHLMVSGESMQPEAIANSDIPLAVLTALAFYVPVAMLFWFAPVLTAWHDVPTIKAMFFSIVSCWRNRGAFVVYGALWFAVATTVSIGLSALLQAIGAGDLALVILMPASIIVTTMLYCSFYATYRGCFGVQSPGQPLPPAPSSPSS
;
A
#
# COMPACT_ATOMS: atom_id res chain seq x y z
N MET A 1 -0.13 19.13 12.33
CA MET A 1 -0.94 18.30 11.42
C MET A 1 -2.33 18.11 12.02
N GLN A 2 -3.40 18.38 11.28
CA GLN A 2 -4.78 18.17 11.74
C GLN A 2 -5.40 17.05 10.91
N LEU A 3 -6.06 16.10 11.57
CA LEU A 3 -6.84 15.05 10.92
C LEU A 3 -8.15 15.65 10.41
N ILE A 4 -8.48 15.37 9.16
CA ILE A 4 -9.74 15.73 8.53
C ILE A 4 -10.63 14.48 8.49
N GLU A 5 -11.83 14.60 9.04
CA GLU A 5 -12.88 13.60 8.87
C GLU A 5 -13.63 13.88 7.57
N VAL A 6 -13.80 12.84 6.76
CA VAL A 6 -14.41 12.96 5.43
C VAL A 6 -15.59 11.99 5.27
N PRO A 7 -16.63 12.37 4.51
CA PRO A 7 -17.77 11.50 4.26
C PRO A 7 -17.39 10.31 3.36
N ALA A 8 -18.19 9.24 3.39
CA ALA A 8 -17.92 8.00 2.64
C ALA A 8 -17.74 8.20 1.13
N LYS A 9 -18.47 9.17 0.53
CA LYS A 9 -18.33 9.55 -0.89
C LYS A 9 -16.91 9.97 -1.29
N THR A 10 -16.09 10.37 -0.32
CA THR A 10 -14.69 10.76 -0.56
C THR A 10 -13.83 9.57 -1.00
N GLY A 11 -14.21 8.34 -0.63
CA GLY A 11 -13.54 7.13 -1.13
C GLY A 11 -13.56 7.04 -2.66
N TYR A 12 -14.68 7.41 -3.29
CA TYR A 12 -14.78 7.51 -4.75
C TYR A 12 -13.90 8.63 -5.33
N VAL A 13 -13.75 9.74 -4.61
CA VAL A 13 -12.86 10.83 -5.00
C VAL A 13 -11.41 10.35 -5.00
N TRP A 14 -10.96 9.61 -3.98
CA TRP A 14 -9.60 9.06 -3.93
C TRP A 14 -9.32 8.07 -5.07
N PHE A 15 -10.28 7.19 -5.34
CA PHE A 15 -10.23 6.26 -6.48
C PHE A 15 -10.03 7.01 -7.82
N ARG A 16 -10.87 8.02 -8.10
CA ARG A 16 -10.76 8.82 -9.32
C ARG A 16 -9.45 9.61 -9.39
N GLN A 17 -8.99 10.16 -8.26
CA GLN A 17 -7.73 10.90 -8.19
C GLN A 17 -6.52 10.02 -8.49
N GLY A 18 -6.51 8.75 -8.06
CA GLY A 18 -5.45 7.82 -8.43
C GLY A 18 -5.39 7.52 -9.92
N ILE A 19 -6.54 7.25 -10.53
CA ILE A 19 -6.63 7.03 -11.99
C ILE A 19 -6.20 8.29 -12.75
N TRP A 20 -6.67 9.46 -12.32
CA TRP A 20 -6.28 10.73 -12.91
C TRP A 20 -4.77 10.97 -12.80
N LEU A 21 -4.18 10.69 -11.64
CA LEU A 21 -2.76 10.88 -11.40
C LEU A 21 -1.91 9.92 -12.25
N PHE A 22 -2.29 8.66 -12.32
CA PHE A 22 -1.64 7.71 -13.23
C PHE A 22 -1.68 8.20 -14.68
N ARG A 23 -2.84 8.69 -15.15
CA ARG A 23 -3.01 9.20 -16.52
C ARG A 23 -2.20 10.47 -16.83
N LYS A 24 -1.73 11.20 -15.81
CA LYS A 24 -0.85 12.38 -16.02
C LYS A 24 0.52 11.99 -16.54
N ASN A 25 1.07 10.87 -16.07
CA ASN A 25 2.37 10.38 -16.51
C ASN A 25 2.48 8.84 -16.38
N PRO A 26 1.74 8.08 -17.22
CA PRO A 26 1.63 6.64 -17.07
C PRO A 26 2.97 5.94 -17.23
N LEU A 27 3.80 6.41 -18.17
CA LEU A 27 5.14 5.84 -18.41
C LEU A 27 6.07 6.01 -17.22
N ALA A 28 6.04 7.17 -16.54
CA ALA A 28 6.87 7.36 -15.34
C ALA A 28 6.43 6.44 -14.19
N PHE A 29 5.11 6.32 -13.93
CA PHE A 29 4.62 5.45 -12.87
C PHE A 29 4.83 3.96 -13.17
N LEU A 30 4.66 3.54 -14.43
CA LEU A 30 5.01 2.18 -14.85
C LEU A 30 6.50 1.93 -14.68
N THR A 31 7.36 2.86 -15.12
CA THR A 31 8.82 2.74 -14.94
C THR A 31 9.20 2.64 -13.46
N LEU A 32 8.56 3.44 -12.59
CA LEU A 32 8.75 3.36 -11.15
C LEU A 32 8.32 2.01 -10.58
N PHE A 33 7.13 1.54 -10.96
CA PHE A 33 6.62 0.27 -10.47
C PHE A 33 7.48 -0.90 -10.95
N PHE A 34 7.91 -0.89 -12.22
CA PHE A 34 8.85 -1.87 -12.75
C PHE A 34 10.22 -1.81 -12.05
N ALA A 35 10.77 -0.63 -11.80
CA ALA A 35 12.01 -0.48 -11.06
C ALA A 35 11.88 -1.01 -9.62
N TYR A 36 10.74 -0.77 -8.98
CA TYR A 36 10.40 -1.35 -7.69
C TYR A 36 10.35 -2.87 -7.74
N LEU A 37 9.61 -3.46 -8.69
CA LEU A 37 9.52 -4.92 -8.84
C LEU A 37 10.89 -5.55 -9.07
N LEU A 38 11.70 -4.97 -9.96
CA LEU A 38 13.05 -5.46 -10.26
C LEU A 38 13.95 -5.39 -9.03
N ALA A 39 13.94 -4.27 -8.31
CA ALA A 39 14.75 -4.10 -7.10
C ALA A 39 14.34 -5.09 -6.00
N MET A 40 13.03 -5.26 -5.76
CA MET A 40 12.54 -6.22 -4.77
C MET A 40 12.86 -7.66 -5.18
N THR A 41 12.70 -8.01 -6.45
CA THR A 41 13.06 -9.33 -6.97
C THR A 41 14.55 -9.61 -6.78
N ALA A 42 15.41 -8.65 -7.15
CA ALA A 42 16.86 -8.79 -6.98
C ALA A 42 17.26 -8.97 -5.51
N ILE A 43 16.60 -8.24 -4.59
CA ILE A 43 16.79 -8.41 -3.15
C ILE A 43 16.33 -9.80 -2.68
N SER A 44 15.21 -10.30 -3.21
CA SER A 44 14.68 -11.61 -2.87
C SER A 44 15.57 -12.78 -3.30
N LEU A 45 16.48 -12.58 -4.26
CA LEU A 45 17.47 -13.58 -4.64
C LEU A 45 18.60 -13.74 -3.60
N ILE A 46 18.74 -12.81 -2.65
CA ILE A 46 19.80 -12.90 -1.64
C ILE A 46 19.45 -14.01 -0.63
N PRO A 47 20.29 -15.04 -0.46
CA PRO A 47 20.05 -16.10 0.51
C PRO A 47 19.87 -15.54 1.93
N ILE A 48 19.05 -16.19 2.75
CA ILE A 48 18.80 -15.89 4.17
C ILE A 48 18.00 -14.59 4.41
N ILE A 49 18.36 -13.48 3.77
CA ILE A 49 17.72 -12.17 4.01
C ILE A 49 16.68 -11.77 2.96
N GLY A 50 16.68 -12.41 1.78
CA GLY A 50 15.83 -12.03 0.65
C GLY A 50 14.31 -12.17 0.87
N GLY A 51 13.89 -13.03 1.80
CA GLY A 51 12.47 -13.16 2.16
C GLY A 51 11.95 -12.03 3.07
N VAL A 52 12.83 -11.39 3.84
CA VAL A 52 12.45 -10.44 4.90
C VAL A 52 12.81 -9.00 4.52
N LEU A 53 13.94 -8.81 3.83
CA LEU A 53 14.46 -7.50 3.48
C LEU A 53 13.49 -6.67 2.61
N PRO A 54 12.75 -7.22 1.63
CA PRO A 54 11.73 -6.47 0.91
C PRO A 54 10.67 -5.87 1.84
N LEU A 55 10.18 -6.65 2.81
CA LEU A 55 9.18 -6.20 3.79
C LEU A 55 9.70 -5.04 4.64
N MET A 56 10.98 -5.08 5.01
CA MET A 56 11.64 -4.01 5.76
C MET A 56 11.69 -2.68 4.98
N LEU A 57 11.84 -2.76 3.65
CA LEU A 57 12.02 -1.58 2.80
C LEU A 57 10.70 -0.94 2.36
N ILE A 58 9.57 -1.66 2.47
CA ILE A 58 8.24 -1.19 2.06
C ILE A 58 7.92 0.22 2.58
N PRO A 59 8.09 0.55 3.89
CA PRO A 59 7.76 1.88 4.40
C PRO A 59 8.49 3.02 3.69
N GLY A 60 9.80 2.90 3.47
CA GLY A 60 10.56 3.96 2.81
C GLY A 60 10.28 4.05 1.31
N VAL A 61 10.07 2.91 0.65
CA VAL A 61 9.65 2.89 -0.76
C VAL A 61 8.27 3.50 -0.94
N ALA A 62 7.33 3.25 -0.03
CA ALA A 62 6.00 3.87 -0.05
C ALA A 62 6.10 5.40 0.02
N VAL A 63 6.99 5.93 0.86
CA VAL A 63 7.28 7.39 0.91
C VAL A 63 7.84 7.88 -0.43
N GLY A 64 8.77 7.15 -1.04
CA GLY A 64 9.33 7.49 -2.35
C GLY A 64 8.27 7.50 -3.47
N PHE A 65 7.39 6.51 -3.49
CA PHE A 65 6.28 6.45 -4.45
C PHE A 65 5.30 7.63 -4.27
N MET A 66 5.02 8.01 -3.03
CA MET A 66 4.18 9.18 -2.74
C MET A 66 4.88 10.51 -3.05
N ALA A 67 6.21 10.57 -2.93
CA ALA A 67 6.98 11.71 -3.40
C ALA A 67 6.90 11.83 -4.94
N ALA A 68 6.95 10.71 -5.68
CA ALA A 68 6.72 10.71 -7.13
C ALA A 68 5.33 11.20 -7.52
N CYS A 69 4.30 10.83 -6.75
CA CYS A 69 2.94 11.33 -6.92
C CYS A 69 2.87 12.86 -6.77
N ARG A 70 3.49 13.39 -5.71
CA ARG A 70 3.59 14.84 -5.46
C ARG A 70 4.33 15.56 -6.58
N ASP A 71 5.46 15.02 -7.02
CA ASP A 71 6.33 15.64 -8.01
C ASP A 71 5.69 15.64 -9.41
N THR A 72 4.96 14.57 -9.77
CA THR A 72 4.15 14.53 -10.99
C THR A 72 3.09 15.63 -11.02
N ILE A 73 2.41 15.88 -9.89
CA ILE A 73 1.41 16.96 -9.79
C ILE A 73 2.07 18.33 -9.94
N ALA A 74 3.28 18.48 -9.41
CA ALA A 74 4.07 19.71 -9.52
C ALA A 74 4.74 19.90 -10.89
N GLY A 75 4.55 18.98 -11.85
CA GLY A 75 5.17 19.04 -13.17
C GLY A 75 6.69 18.80 -13.16
N LYS A 76 7.22 18.19 -12.09
CA LYS A 76 8.65 17.86 -11.98
C LYS A 76 8.98 16.54 -12.67
N PRO A 77 10.21 16.37 -13.19
CA PRO A 77 10.65 15.08 -13.72
C PRO A 77 10.68 14.04 -12.59
N VAL A 78 10.18 12.84 -12.89
CA VAL A 78 10.13 11.72 -11.95
C VAL A 78 11.06 10.62 -12.45
N LEU A 79 12.10 10.35 -11.67
CA LEU A 79 13.12 9.35 -11.97
C LEU A 79 13.02 8.16 -11.00
N PRO A 80 13.43 6.94 -11.38
CA PRO A 80 13.40 5.76 -10.52
C PRO A 80 14.12 5.92 -9.18
N THR A 81 15.12 6.79 -9.13
CA THR A 81 15.88 7.13 -7.92
C THR A 81 14.99 7.72 -6.81
N ILE A 82 13.82 8.27 -7.14
CA ILE A 82 12.87 8.80 -6.14
C ILE A 82 12.34 7.72 -5.19
N LEU A 83 12.42 6.43 -5.55
CA LEU A 83 12.01 5.34 -4.65
C LEU A 83 12.88 5.28 -3.39
N VAL A 84 14.13 5.74 -3.45
CA VAL A 84 15.02 5.80 -2.29
C VAL A 84 14.97 7.14 -1.55
N ASP A 85 14.19 8.11 -2.02
CA ASP A 85 14.05 9.44 -1.38
C ASP A 85 13.58 9.33 0.06
N GLY A 86 12.71 8.36 0.37
CA GLY A 86 12.26 8.09 1.74
C GLY A 86 13.43 7.90 2.70
N PHE A 87 14.52 7.26 2.27
CA PHE A 87 15.69 6.98 3.09
C PHE A 87 16.80 8.03 3.01
N ARG A 88 16.79 8.90 2.00
CA ARG A 88 17.88 9.86 1.76
C ARG A 88 17.47 11.31 2.02
N SER A 89 16.33 11.73 1.50
CA SER A 89 15.96 13.15 1.39
C SER A 89 15.49 13.78 2.71
N TYR A 90 15.12 12.97 3.71
CA TYR A 90 14.55 13.42 4.98
C TYR A 90 15.51 13.28 6.17
N GLY A 91 16.79 12.97 5.92
CA GLY A 91 17.83 12.87 6.93
C GLY A 91 17.96 11.49 7.60
N SER A 92 19.11 11.25 8.23
CA SER A 92 19.51 9.94 8.80
C SER A 92 18.58 9.48 9.93
N GLN A 93 18.01 10.41 10.69
CA GLN A 93 17.09 10.08 11.77
C GLN A 93 15.75 9.56 11.26
N VAL A 94 15.21 10.17 10.20
CA VAL A 94 13.97 9.69 9.54
C VAL A 94 14.21 8.34 8.89
N ALA A 95 15.35 8.15 8.22
CA ALA A 95 15.72 6.86 7.64
C ALA A 95 15.74 5.73 8.69
N LYS A 96 16.33 5.97 9.87
CA LYS A 96 16.30 5.02 10.99
C LYS A 96 14.87 4.72 11.46
N ARG A 97 14.00 5.73 11.53
CA ARG A 97 12.58 5.54 11.92
C ARG A 97 11.79 4.76 10.87
N LEU A 98 12.07 4.95 9.58
CA LEU A 98 11.45 4.18 8.49
C LEU A 98 11.93 2.72 8.48
N LEU A 99 13.21 2.48 8.75
CA LEU A 99 13.74 1.12 8.95
C LEU A 99 13.12 0.45 10.17
N LEU A 100 12.92 1.19 11.27
CA LEU A 100 12.21 0.69 12.44
C LEU A 100 10.74 0.36 12.11
N LEU A 101 10.05 1.20 11.32
CA LEU A 101 8.72 0.85 10.79
C LEU A 101 8.79 -0.44 9.97
N GLY A 102 9.84 -0.65 9.17
CA GLY A 102 10.05 -1.88 8.41
C GLY A 102 10.15 -3.12 9.30
N VAL A 103 10.93 -3.04 10.38
CA VAL A 103 11.04 -4.13 11.36
C VAL A 103 9.69 -4.40 12.03
N LEU A 104 8.96 -3.36 12.44
CA LEU A 104 7.63 -3.52 13.02
C LEU A 104 6.62 -4.09 12.01
N TYR A 105 6.75 -3.75 10.73
CA TYR A 105 5.92 -4.29 9.67
C TYR A 105 6.16 -5.79 9.48
N ILE A 106 7.42 -6.24 9.52
CA ILE A 106 7.77 -7.67 9.49
C ILE A 106 7.13 -8.42 10.66
N ILE A 107 7.25 -7.89 11.88
CA ILE A 107 6.64 -8.50 13.07
C ILE A 107 5.12 -8.58 12.91
N ALA A 108 4.49 -7.50 12.42
CA ALA A 108 3.05 -7.47 12.20
C ALA A 108 2.60 -8.47 11.12
N MET A 109 3.33 -8.60 10.02
CA MET A 109 3.06 -9.61 8.99
C MET A 109 3.27 -11.04 9.51
N ALA A 110 4.27 -11.27 10.35
CA ALA A 110 4.45 -12.56 11.01
C ALA A 110 3.26 -12.92 11.91
N ILE A 111 2.70 -11.95 12.64
CA ILE A 111 1.47 -12.14 13.43
C ILE A 111 0.28 -12.48 12.53
N VAL A 112 0.13 -11.82 11.38
CA VAL A 112 -0.93 -12.15 10.40
C VAL A 112 -0.81 -13.60 9.94
N LEU A 113 0.41 -14.03 9.58
CA LEU A 113 0.66 -15.38 9.10
C LEU A 113 0.45 -16.44 10.19
N LEU A 114 0.96 -16.21 11.40
CA LEU A 114 0.75 -17.09 12.54
C LEU A 114 -0.72 -17.15 12.97
N GLY A 115 -1.43 -16.02 12.89
CA GLY A 115 -2.87 -15.96 13.17
C GLY A 115 -3.68 -16.78 12.17
N SER A 116 -3.26 -16.82 10.90
CA SER A 116 -3.94 -17.64 9.88
C SER A 116 -3.82 -19.14 10.14
N ALA A 117 -2.71 -19.59 10.75
CA ALA A 117 -2.50 -20.99 11.09
C ALA A 117 -3.49 -21.53 12.16
N LEU A 118 -4.15 -20.63 12.90
CA LEU A 118 -5.21 -21.01 13.84
C LEU A 118 -6.47 -21.54 13.14
N ALA A 119 -6.64 -21.26 11.85
CA ALA A 119 -7.83 -21.63 11.09
C ALA A 119 -7.67 -22.91 10.27
N ASP A 120 -6.46 -23.22 9.77
CA ASP A 120 -6.20 -24.37 8.88
C ASP A 120 -5.05 -25.28 9.37
N GLY A 121 -4.59 -25.09 10.61
CA GLY A 121 -3.47 -25.86 11.16
C GLY A 121 -2.10 -25.50 10.55
N GLY A 122 -1.99 -24.39 9.81
CA GLY A 122 -0.73 -23.90 9.25
C GLY A 122 -0.46 -24.31 7.81
N VAL A 123 -1.46 -24.85 7.10
CA VAL A 123 -1.33 -25.24 5.68
C VAL A 123 -1.03 -24.02 4.79
N LEU A 124 -1.76 -22.92 4.97
CA LEU A 124 -1.54 -21.65 4.26
C LEU A 124 -0.14 -21.10 4.54
N LEU A 125 0.31 -21.17 5.79
CA LEU A 125 1.66 -20.78 6.17
C LEU A 125 2.70 -21.62 5.45
N HIS A 126 2.51 -22.95 5.41
CA HIS A 126 3.43 -23.85 4.74
C HIS A 126 3.53 -23.53 3.25
N LEU A 127 2.40 -23.37 2.55
CA LEU A 127 2.37 -23.01 1.13
C LEU A 127 3.08 -21.69 0.83
N MET A 128 2.90 -20.68 1.69
CA MET A 128 3.56 -19.38 1.52
C MET A 128 5.08 -19.45 1.75
N VAL A 129 5.55 -20.35 2.62
CA VAL A 129 6.97 -20.53 2.94
C VAL A 129 7.67 -21.47 1.95
N SER A 130 7.02 -22.56 1.55
CA SER A 130 7.57 -23.55 0.63
C SER A 130 7.52 -23.07 -0.83
N GLY A 131 6.61 -22.15 -1.16
CA GLY A 131 6.35 -21.73 -2.53
C GLY A 131 5.66 -22.79 -3.37
N GLU A 132 5.14 -23.85 -2.74
CA GLU A 132 4.38 -24.89 -3.41
C GLU A 132 3.00 -24.37 -3.81
N SER A 133 2.51 -24.84 -4.95
CA SER A 133 1.15 -24.53 -5.42
C SER A 133 0.28 -25.79 -5.30
N MET A 134 -0.93 -25.62 -4.77
CA MET A 134 -1.96 -26.68 -4.78
C MET A 134 -2.89 -26.50 -5.97
N GLN A 135 -3.50 -27.59 -6.41
CA GLN A 135 -4.55 -27.52 -7.42
C GLN A 135 -5.79 -26.78 -6.87
N PRO A 136 -6.48 -25.97 -7.68
CA PRO A 136 -7.63 -25.18 -7.25
C PRO A 136 -8.73 -25.99 -6.55
N GLU A 137 -8.99 -27.21 -7.02
CA GLU A 137 -9.99 -28.11 -6.45
C GLU A 137 -9.60 -28.61 -5.04
N ALA A 138 -8.30 -28.79 -4.78
CA ALA A 138 -7.81 -29.18 -3.46
C ALA A 138 -7.90 -28.01 -2.46
N ILE A 139 -7.74 -26.77 -2.94
CA ILE A 139 -7.89 -25.56 -2.11
C ILE A 139 -9.35 -25.35 -1.72
N ALA A 140 -10.29 -25.51 -2.66
CA ALA A 140 -11.71 -25.27 -2.41
C ALA A 140 -12.34 -26.24 -1.38
N ASN A 141 -11.79 -27.46 -1.29
CA ASN A 141 -12.26 -28.50 -0.36
C ASN A 141 -11.47 -28.52 0.97
N SER A 142 -10.66 -27.51 1.24
CA SER A 142 -9.82 -27.41 2.45
C SER A 142 -10.24 -26.25 3.35
N ASP A 143 -9.64 -26.14 4.53
CA ASP A 143 -9.83 -24.99 5.44
C ASP A 143 -9.06 -23.73 5.00
N ILE A 144 -8.34 -23.78 3.88
CA ILE A 144 -7.55 -22.65 3.35
C ILE A 144 -8.40 -21.38 3.13
N PRO A 145 -9.63 -21.42 2.59
CA PRO A 145 -10.46 -20.22 2.46
C PRO A 145 -10.75 -19.54 3.81
N LEU A 146 -10.95 -20.33 4.88
CA LEU A 146 -11.13 -19.81 6.23
C LEU A 146 -9.82 -19.19 6.76
N ALA A 147 -8.68 -19.80 6.50
CA ALA A 147 -7.37 -19.24 6.84
C ALA A 147 -7.07 -17.93 6.10
N VAL A 148 -7.44 -17.83 4.82
CA VAL A 148 -7.34 -16.58 4.06
C VAL A 148 -8.23 -15.49 4.66
N LEU A 149 -9.47 -15.82 5.03
CA LEU A 149 -10.37 -14.86 5.69
C LEU A 149 -9.84 -14.42 7.05
N THR A 150 -9.28 -15.35 7.82
CA THR A 150 -8.63 -15.08 9.10
C THR A 150 -7.41 -14.17 8.91
N ALA A 151 -6.53 -14.49 7.96
CA ALA A 151 -5.39 -13.66 7.59
C ALA A 151 -5.84 -12.24 7.20
N LEU A 152 -6.91 -12.12 6.41
CA LEU A 152 -7.46 -10.83 6.02
C LEU A 152 -7.96 -10.02 7.23
N ALA A 153 -8.61 -10.68 8.19
CA ALA A 153 -9.07 -10.05 9.42
C ALA A 153 -7.92 -9.49 10.27
N PHE A 154 -6.79 -10.21 10.36
CA PHE A 154 -5.57 -9.71 11.02
C PHE A 154 -4.83 -8.65 10.19
N TYR A 155 -4.87 -8.77 8.85
CA TYR A 155 -4.21 -7.84 7.95
C TYR A 155 -4.82 -6.44 7.99
N VAL A 156 -6.15 -6.32 8.12
CA VAL A 156 -6.84 -5.02 8.13
C VAL A 156 -6.29 -4.05 9.20
N PRO A 157 -6.20 -4.43 10.49
CA PRO A 157 -5.55 -3.59 11.51
C PRO A 157 -4.10 -3.23 11.18
N VAL A 158 -3.32 -4.16 10.62
CA VAL A 158 -1.93 -3.89 10.23
C VAL A 158 -1.89 -2.88 9.09
N ALA A 159 -2.71 -3.06 8.05
CA ALA A 159 -2.84 -2.10 6.97
C ALA A 159 -3.18 -0.70 7.52
N MET A 160 -4.11 -0.59 8.48
CA MET A 160 -4.46 0.69 9.12
C MET A 160 -3.29 1.31 9.90
N LEU A 161 -2.49 0.51 10.61
CA LEU A 161 -1.31 0.99 11.35
C LEU A 161 -0.23 1.56 10.43
N PHE A 162 -0.04 0.97 9.26
CA PHE A 162 1.05 1.32 8.34
C PHE A 162 0.60 2.20 7.17
N TRP A 163 -0.70 2.40 6.94
CA TRP A 163 -1.23 3.13 5.79
C TRP A 163 -0.63 4.53 5.63
N PHE A 164 -0.55 5.28 6.74
CA PHE A 164 -0.02 6.64 6.78
C PHE A 164 1.28 6.78 7.57
N ALA A 165 1.62 5.82 8.44
CA ALA A 165 2.77 5.93 9.33
C ALA A 165 4.09 6.30 8.63
N PRO A 166 4.46 5.71 7.47
CA PRO A 166 5.70 6.07 6.79
C PRO A 166 5.74 7.53 6.35
N VAL A 167 4.62 8.05 5.82
CA VAL A 167 4.51 9.45 5.36
C VAL A 167 4.49 10.41 6.53
N LEU A 168 3.78 10.06 7.61
CA LEU A 168 3.76 10.86 8.83
C LEU A 168 5.16 10.98 9.43
N THR A 169 5.92 9.88 9.43
CA THR A 169 7.31 9.90 9.87
C THR A 169 8.20 10.71 8.94
N ALA A 170 8.06 10.58 7.62
CA ALA A 170 8.95 11.23 6.68
C ALA A 170 8.65 12.72 6.45
N TRP A 171 7.38 13.10 6.28
CA TRP A 171 6.99 14.45 5.91
C TRP A 171 6.62 15.33 7.10
N HIS A 172 6.30 14.74 8.25
CA HIS A 172 5.86 15.46 9.46
C HIS A 172 6.79 15.21 10.66
N ASP A 173 7.91 14.52 10.45
CA ASP A 173 8.89 14.14 11.48
C ASP A 173 8.26 13.48 12.72
N VAL A 174 7.16 12.75 12.54
CA VAL A 174 6.44 12.11 13.65
C VAL A 174 7.20 10.84 14.10
N PRO A 175 7.44 10.65 15.41
CA PRO A 175 8.06 9.42 15.94
C PRO A 175 7.25 8.16 15.55
N THR A 176 7.96 7.05 15.27
CA THR A 176 7.42 5.78 14.77
C THR A 176 6.10 5.34 15.43
N ILE A 177 6.08 5.19 16.76
CA ILE A 177 4.88 4.69 17.47
C ILE A 177 3.72 5.69 17.38
N LYS A 178 4.01 7.00 17.48
CA LYS A 178 2.99 8.04 17.33
C LYS A 178 2.44 8.07 15.90
N ALA A 179 3.29 7.85 14.89
CA ALA A 179 2.88 7.80 13.49
C ALA A 179 1.93 6.62 13.23
N MET A 180 2.22 5.44 13.79
CA MET A 180 1.32 4.27 13.72
C MET A 180 -0.02 4.54 14.40
N PHE A 181 0.00 5.15 15.58
CA PHE A 181 -1.21 5.54 16.30
C PHE A 181 -2.07 6.53 15.49
N PHE A 182 -1.45 7.58 14.94
CA PHE A 182 -2.18 8.51 14.08
C PHE A 182 -2.70 7.85 12.81
N SER A 183 -1.96 6.91 12.23
CA SER A 183 -2.41 6.17 11.04
C SER A 183 -3.69 5.38 11.32
N ILE A 184 -3.71 4.56 12.37
CA ILE A 184 -4.89 3.74 12.70
C ILE A 184 -6.09 4.60 13.08
N VAL A 185 -5.89 5.66 13.87
CA VAL A 185 -6.97 6.61 14.24
C VAL A 185 -7.52 7.31 13.01
N SER A 186 -6.66 7.72 12.07
CA SER A 186 -7.07 8.40 10.84
C SER A 186 -7.85 7.48 9.91
N CYS A 187 -7.43 6.21 9.79
CA CYS A 187 -8.15 5.20 9.02
C CYS A 187 -9.49 4.87 9.66
N TRP A 188 -9.54 4.73 11.00
CA TRP A 188 -10.76 4.40 11.73
C TRP A 188 -11.81 5.52 11.67
N ARG A 189 -11.39 6.77 11.90
CA ARG A 189 -12.29 7.95 11.81
C ARG A 189 -12.83 8.15 10.40
N ASN A 190 -12.09 7.69 9.38
CA ASN A 190 -12.50 7.76 7.97
C ASN A 190 -12.93 6.41 7.37
N ARG A 191 -13.33 5.44 8.21
CA ARG A 191 -13.62 4.05 7.78
C ARG A 191 -14.63 3.96 6.63
N GLY A 192 -15.66 4.82 6.62
CA GLY A 192 -16.67 4.83 5.56
C GLY A 192 -16.08 5.16 4.19
N ALA A 193 -15.13 6.12 4.14
CA ALA A 193 -14.44 6.46 2.90
C ALA A 193 -13.48 5.35 2.47
N PHE A 194 -12.78 4.72 3.42
CA PHE A 194 -11.91 3.57 3.16
C PHE A 194 -12.67 2.33 2.66
N VAL A 195 -13.86 2.05 3.18
CA VAL A 195 -14.71 0.94 2.71
C VAL A 195 -15.13 1.17 1.26
N VAL A 196 -15.62 2.37 0.91
CA VAL A 196 -15.99 2.70 -0.47
C VAL A 196 -14.77 2.62 -1.39
N TYR A 197 -13.64 3.17 -0.96
CA TYR A 197 -12.38 3.14 -1.70
C TYR A 197 -11.89 1.70 -1.95
N GLY A 198 -11.88 0.86 -0.92
CA GLY A 198 -11.49 -0.54 -1.02
C GLY A 198 -12.44 -1.34 -1.90
N ALA A 199 -13.75 -1.15 -1.76
CA ALA A 199 -14.77 -1.81 -2.59
C ALA A 199 -14.61 -1.47 -4.08
N LEU A 200 -14.31 -0.21 -4.42
CA LEU A 200 -14.08 0.20 -5.81
C LEU A 200 -12.83 -0.47 -6.41
N TRP A 201 -11.72 -0.47 -5.67
CA TRP A 201 -10.49 -1.13 -6.13
C TRP A 201 -10.65 -2.65 -6.22
N PHE A 202 -11.34 -3.26 -5.26
CA PHE A 202 -11.67 -4.68 -5.30
C PHE A 202 -12.54 -5.03 -6.50
N ALA A 203 -13.56 -4.21 -6.80
CA ALA A 203 -14.41 -4.39 -7.97
C ALA A 203 -13.61 -4.27 -9.28
N VAL A 204 -12.72 -3.28 -9.39
CA VAL A 204 -11.85 -3.11 -10.58
C VAL A 204 -10.90 -4.31 -10.73
N ALA A 205 -10.19 -4.69 -9.67
CA ALA A 205 -9.27 -5.82 -9.72
C ALA A 205 -9.98 -7.12 -10.10
N THR A 206 -11.15 -7.39 -9.49
CA THR A 206 -11.95 -8.59 -9.80
C THR A 206 -12.48 -8.55 -11.23
N THR A 207 -13.00 -7.41 -11.68
CA THR A 207 -13.53 -7.25 -13.04
C THR A 207 -12.42 -7.44 -14.08
N VAL A 208 -11.23 -6.87 -13.84
CA VAL A 208 -10.09 -7.04 -14.74
C VAL A 208 -9.62 -8.49 -14.74
N SER A 209 -9.44 -9.11 -13.57
CA SER A 209 -8.96 -10.50 -13.50
C SER A 209 -9.94 -11.50 -14.10
N ILE A 210 -11.19 -11.51 -13.65
CA ILE A 210 -12.19 -12.51 -14.07
C ILE A 210 -12.74 -12.16 -15.45
N GLY A 211 -13.10 -10.89 -15.67
CA GLY A 211 -13.70 -10.44 -16.93
C GLY A 211 -12.76 -10.58 -18.12
N LEU A 212 -11.47 -10.23 -17.96
CA LEU A 212 -10.49 -10.40 -19.03
C LEU A 212 -10.20 -11.87 -19.30
N SER A 213 -10.07 -12.70 -18.24
CA SER A 213 -9.87 -14.14 -18.40
C SER A 213 -11.04 -14.79 -19.15
N ALA A 214 -12.28 -14.48 -18.76
CA ALA A 214 -13.48 -14.99 -19.41
C ALA A 214 -13.58 -14.54 -20.88
N LEU A 215 -13.25 -13.28 -21.17
CA LEU A 215 -13.22 -12.76 -22.53
C LEU A 215 -12.19 -13.49 -23.40
N LEU A 216 -10.97 -13.69 -22.88
CA LEU A 216 -9.90 -14.37 -23.61
C LEU A 216 -10.25 -15.84 -23.89
N GLN A 217 -10.88 -16.52 -22.94
CA GLN A 217 -11.39 -17.87 -23.15
C GLN A 217 -12.48 -17.90 -24.22
N ALA A 218 -13.43 -16.95 -24.19
CA ALA A 218 -14.54 -16.89 -25.14
C ALA A 218 -14.10 -16.68 -26.59
N ILE A 219 -12.97 -15.98 -26.82
CA ILE A 219 -12.41 -15.75 -28.16
C ILE A 219 -11.37 -16.81 -28.58
N GLY A 220 -11.20 -17.88 -27.80
CA GLY A 220 -10.21 -18.93 -28.08
C GLY A 220 -8.75 -18.53 -27.83
N ALA A 221 -8.51 -17.43 -27.12
CA ALA A 221 -7.18 -16.91 -26.77
C ALA A 221 -6.83 -17.18 -25.28
N GLY A 222 -7.39 -18.24 -24.69
CA GLY A 222 -7.18 -18.59 -23.28
C GLY A 222 -5.71 -18.78 -22.91
N ASP A 223 -4.89 -19.31 -23.82
CA ASP A 223 -3.46 -19.51 -23.62
C ASP A 223 -2.68 -18.20 -23.44
N LEU A 224 -3.23 -17.08 -23.94
CA LEU A 224 -2.65 -15.74 -23.77
C LEU A 224 -3.12 -15.05 -22.49
N ALA A 225 -3.98 -15.68 -21.68
CA ALA A 225 -4.54 -15.08 -20.47
C ALA A 225 -3.45 -14.56 -19.54
N LEU A 226 -2.45 -15.38 -19.20
CA LEU A 226 -1.36 -14.97 -18.30
C LEU A 226 -0.53 -13.80 -18.89
N VAL A 227 -0.25 -13.85 -20.19
CA VAL A 227 0.54 -12.82 -20.91
C VAL A 227 -0.15 -11.46 -20.88
N ILE A 228 -1.48 -11.42 -20.93
CA ILE A 228 -2.26 -10.18 -20.95
C ILE A 228 -2.65 -9.73 -19.53
N LEU A 229 -2.97 -10.67 -18.64
CA LEU A 229 -3.34 -10.39 -17.25
C LEU A 229 -2.20 -9.77 -16.46
N MET A 230 -0.94 -10.18 -16.70
CA MET A 230 0.19 -9.64 -15.96
C MET A 230 0.40 -8.13 -16.22
N PRO A 231 0.46 -7.62 -17.46
CA PRO A 231 0.47 -6.18 -17.71
C PRO A 231 -0.77 -5.46 -17.17
N ALA A 232 -1.96 -6.06 -17.30
CA ALA A 232 -3.20 -5.46 -16.80
C ALA A 232 -3.16 -5.29 -15.27
N SER A 233 -2.68 -6.30 -14.53
CA SER A 233 -2.55 -6.24 -13.07
C SER A 233 -1.51 -5.23 -12.62
N ILE A 234 -0.39 -5.09 -13.36
CA ILE A 234 0.61 -4.03 -13.13
C ILE A 234 -0.02 -2.65 -13.28
N ILE A 235 -0.80 -2.42 -14.33
CA ILE A 235 -1.49 -1.13 -14.55
C ILE A 235 -2.46 -0.83 -13.41
N VAL A 236 -3.32 -1.79 -13.05
CA VAL A 236 -4.30 -1.62 -11.96
C VAL A 236 -3.60 -1.34 -10.63
N THR A 237 -2.54 -2.10 -10.31
CA THR A 237 -1.77 -1.93 -9.06
C THR A 237 -1.06 -0.59 -9.03
N THR A 238 -0.52 -0.13 -10.16
CA THR A 238 0.14 1.17 -10.26
C THR A 238 -0.87 2.31 -10.03
N MET A 239 -2.08 2.20 -10.59
CA MET A 239 -3.15 3.17 -10.33
C MET A 239 -3.60 3.16 -8.86
N LEU A 240 -3.68 1.99 -8.24
CA LEU A 240 -3.95 1.83 -6.80
C LEU A 240 -2.88 2.57 -5.97
N TYR A 241 -1.60 2.37 -6.27
CA TYR A 241 -0.52 3.04 -5.55
C TYR A 241 -0.55 4.56 -5.74
N CYS A 242 -0.93 5.04 -6.93
CA CYS A 242 -1.16 6.47 -7.16
C CYS A 242 -2.29 7.02 -6.27
N SER A 243 -3.34 6.23 -6.02
CA SER A 243 -4.45 6.66 -5.16
C SER A 243 -4.08 6.75 -3.67
N PHE A 244 -3.01 6.12 -3.19
CA PHE A 244 -2.56 6.29 -1.80
C PHE A 244 -2.24 7.74 -1.48
N TYR A 245 -1.62 8.46 -2.42
CA TYR A 245 -1.37 9.90 -2.27
C TYR A 245 -2.67 10.70 -2.14
N ALA A 246 -3.73 10.30 -2.84
CA ALA A 246 -5.05 10.92 -2.71
C ALA A 246 -5.67 10.69 -1.33
N THR A 247 -5.56 9.47 -0.78
CA THR A 247 -6.01 9.18 0.59
C THR A 247 -5.29 10.04 1.63
N TYR A 248 -3.98 10.22 1.47
CA TYR A 248 -3.16 11.06 2.35
C TYR A 248 -3.61 12.53 2.30
N ARG A 249 -3.74 13.09 1.08
CA ARG A 249 -4.22 14.47 0.90
C ARG A 249 -5.62 14.68 1.45
N GLY A 250 -6.49 13.68 1.33
CA GLY A 250 -7.85 13.73 1.85
C GLY A 250 -7.91 13.76 3.38
N CYS A 251 -7.10 12.95 4.05
CA CYS A 251 -7.14 12.80 5.51
C CYS A 251 -6.32 13.86 6.26
N PHE A 252 -5.30 14.46 5.64
CA PHE A 252 -4.39 15.38 6.33
C PHE A 252 -4.25 16.76 5.67
N GLY A 253 -4.92 16.98 4.55
CA GLY A 253 -4.80 18.21 3.76
C GLY A 253 -3.45 18.33 3.05
N VAL A 254 -3.35 19.25 2.10
CA VAL A 254 -2.05 19.76 1.63
C VAL A 254 -1.78 20.99 2.46
N GLN A 255 -0.69 21.01 3.22
CA GLN A 255 -0.22 22.28 3.75
C GLN A 255 0.24 23.11 2.55
N SER A 256 -0.55 24.10 2.15
CA SER A 256 -0.07 25.14 1.26
C SER A 256 1.13 25.79 1.94
N PRO A 257 2.28 25.94 1.26
CA PRO A 257 3.39 26.73 1.79
C PRO A 257 2.84 28.13 2.12
N GLY A 258 2.79 28.49 3.41
CA GLY A 258 2.32 29.79 3.88
C GLY A 258 1.05 29.81 4.75
N GLN A 259 0.47 28.67 5.14
CA GLN A 259 -0.64 28.69 6.09
C GLN A 259 -0.13 28.91 7.53
N PRO A 260 -0.51 30.00 8.23
CA PRO A 260 -0.03 30.28 9.59
C PRO A 260 -0.44 29.17 10.55
N LEU A 261 0.43 28.85 11.51
CA LEU A 261 0.11 27.96 12.63
C LEU A 261 -1.20 28.44 13.29
N PRO A 262 -2.14 27.53 13.60
CA PRO A 262 -3.32 27.91 14.37
C PRO A 262 -2.87 28.54 15.69
N PRO A 263 -3.53 29.63 16.13
CA PRO A 263 -3.13 30.34 17.34
C PRO A 263 -3.13 29.38 18.52
N ALA A 264 -2.08 29.45 19.34
CA ALA A 264 -1.96 28.67 20.56
C ALA A 264 -3.22 28.91 21.42
N PRO A 265 -3.78 27.86 22.06
CA PRO A 265 -4.90 28.04 22.97
C PRO A 265 -4.51 29.08 24.01
N SER A 266 -5.26 30.18 24.07
CA SER A 266 -5.08 31.23 25.06
C SER A 266 -5.12 30.59 26.44
N SER A 267 -4.02 30.69 27.18
CA SER A 267 -4.01 30.38 28.61
C SER A 267 -5.17 31.11 29.27
N PRO A 268 -5.98 30.45 30.11
CA PRO A 268 -6.99 31.14 30.90
C PRO A 268 -6.30 32.24 31.70
N SER A 269 -6.72 33.48 31.49
CA SER A 269 -6.31 34.60 32.32
C SER A 269 -6.91 34.41 33.72
N SER A 270 -6.03 34.40 34.72
CA SER A 270 -6.28 34.49 36.18
C SER A 270 -6.98 33.32 36.86
#